data_AF-A0A7X0IDL0-F1
#
_entry.id   AF-A0A7X0IDL0-F1
#
_cell.length_a   1.000
_cell.length_b   1.000
_cell.length_c   1.000
_cell.angle_alpha   90.00
_cell.angle_beta   90.00
_cell.angle_gamma   90.00
#
_symmetry.space_group_name_H-M   'P 1'
#
loop_
_entity.id
_entity.type
_entity.pdbx_description
1 polymer ?
#
loop_
_entity_poly.entity_id
_entity_poly.type
_entity_poly.pdbx_seq_one_letter_code
_entity_poly.pdbx_strand_id
1 'polypeptide(L)'
;MASINYFEAWGMWWEGKSTLGHDLFGVMSMVWVGRIGKILSFAGGLTLLLDIIGAERLRRLAPAIRKGGCLLVLACYGSAFFLAPAAAEHLFFLLDLVERMPDIPVIRFVLYVAAFLVTMVLVIFGPLFLFYAPGLVLMWVQEQVARLLAHERNVTIMRIGALVCVVVGFHFDLLAS
;
A
#
# COMPACT_ATOMS: atom_id res chain seq x y z
N MET A 1 28.90 9.88 -7.53
CA MET A 1 27.84 10.89 -7.41
C MET A 1 28.39 12.02 -6.56
N ALA A 2 28.18 13.28 -6.96
CA ALA A 2 28.68 14.41 -6.19
C ALA A 2 27.71 14.67 -5.03
N SER A 3 28.22 14.70 -3.81
CA SER A 3 27.43 15.05 -2.62
C SER A 3 27.19 16.55 -2.61
N ILE A 4 25.94 16.96 -2.57
CA ILE A 4 25.56 18.37 -2.46
C ILE A 4 24.98 18.64 -1.08
N ASN A 5 25.18 19.85 -0.57
CA ASN A 5 24.53 20.29 0.65
C ASN A 5 23.10 20.80 0.36
N TYR A 6 22.29 20.97 1.41
CA TYR A 6 20.90 21.41 1.25
C TYR A 6 20.74 22.80 0.62
N PHE A 7 21.61 23.76 0.95
CA PHE A 7 21.55 25.10 0.37
C PHE A 7 21.99 25.12 -1.11
N GLU A 8 22.92 24.25 -1.48
CA GLU A 8 23.38 24.05 -2.85
C GLU A 8 22.29 23.42 -3.71
N ALA A 9 21.57 22.42 -3.18
CA ALA A 9 20.39 21.87 -3.84
C ALA A 9 19.33 22.95 -4.12
N TRP A 10 19.10 23.87 -3.16
CA TRP A 10 18.24 25.04 -3.36
C TRP A 10 18.76 26.00 -4.42
N GLY A 11 20.07 26.25 -4.44
CA GLY A 11 20.72 27.07 -5.46
C GLY A 11 20.52 26.48 -6.86
N MET A 12 20.74 25.18 -7.01
CA MET A 12 20.52 24.46 -8.27
C MET A 12 19.07 24.55 -8.74
N TRP A 13 18.11 24.34 -7.84
CA TRP A 13 16.68 24.47 -8.15
C TRP A 13 16.31 25.89 -8.59
N TRP A 14 16.80 26.92 -7.88
CA TRP A 14 16.55 28.32 -8.23
C TRP A 14 17.16 28.71 -9.58
N GLU A 15 18.30 28.11 -9.93
CA GLU A 15 18.96 28.25 -11.23
C GLU A 15 18.30 27.44 -12.35
N GLY A 16 17.27 26.63 -12.05
CA GLY A 16 16.60 25.74 -13.00
C GLY A 16 17.47 24.56 -13.45
N LYS A 17 18.52 24.21 -12.69
CA LYS A 17 19.37 23.06 -12.96
C LYS A 17 18.79 21.82 -12.30
N SER A 18 18.80 20.70 -13.02
CA SER A 18 18.35 19.43 -12.45
C SER A 18 19.29 18.98 -11.33
N THR A 19 18.71 18.58 -10.21
CA THR A 19 19.42 17.98 -9.06
C THR A 19 19.58 16.46 -9.20
N LEU A 20 19.08 15.88 -10.29
CA LEU A 20 19.19 14.44 -10.56
C LEU A 20 20.66 14.03 -10.73
N GLY A 21 21.04 12.91 -10.10
CA GLY A 21 22.42 12.40 -10.13
C GLY A 21 23.31 12.90 -8.99
N HIS A 22 22.79 13.77 -8.13
CA HIS A 22 23.44 14.19 -6.89
C HIS A 22 22.85 13.47 -5.67
N ASP A 23 23.66 13.37 -4.62
CA ASP A 23 23.24 12.83 -3.33
C ASP A 23 23.16 13.96 -2.30
N LEU A 24 22.01 14.08 -1.62
CA LEU A 24 21.81 15.03 -0.54
C LEU A 24 22.55 14.53 0.71
N PHE A 25 23.47 15.35 1.23
CA PHE A 25 24.35 15.01 2.35
C PHE A 25 25.19 13.73 2.16
N GLY A 26 25.35 13.27 0.91
CA GLY A 26 26.08 12.03 0.59
C GLY A 26 25.41 10.74 1.08
N VAL A 27 24.18 10.79 1.60
CA VAL A 27 23.46 9.62 2.14
C VAL A 27 22.23 9.28 1.32
N MET A 28 21.47 10.30 0.89
CA MET A 28 20.19 10.10 0.21
C MET A 28 20.27 10.59 -1.23
N SER A 29 20.03 9.69 -2.18
CA SER A 29 19.85 10.08 -3.58
C SER A 29 18.67 11.05 -3.71
N MET A 30 18.82 12.10 -4.52
CA MET A 30 17.75 13.09 -4.76
C MET A 30 16.44 12.44 -5.26
N VAL A 31 16.51 11.30 -5.95
CA VAL A 31 15.34 10.52 -6.37
C VAL A 31 14.53 10.02 -5.16
N TRP A 32 15.23 9.56 -4.11
CA TRP A 32 14.58 9.10 -2.88
C TRP A 32 14.02 10.26 -2.07
N VAL A 33 14.73 11.40 -2.02
CA VAL A 33 14.24 12.63 -1.38
C VAL A 33 12.90 13.04 -1.99
N GLY A 34 12.79 13.08 -3.33
CA GLY A 34 11.54 13.40 -4.02
C GLY A 34 10.41 12.40 -3.72
N ARG A 35 10.71 11.10 -3.69
CA ARG A 35 9.71 10.06 -3.32
C ARG A 35 9.19 10.23 -1.90
N ILE A 36 10.09 10.48 -0.94
CA ILE A 36 9.72 10.78 0.45
C ILE A 36 8.87 12.05 0.49
N GLY A 37 9.26 13.07 -0.27
CA GLY A 37 8.50 14.31 -0.42
C GLY A 37 7.05 14.09 -0.81
N LYS A 38 6.82 13.33 -1.90
CA LYS A 38 5.48 12.96 -2.38
C LYS A 38 4.67 12.16 -1.37
N ILE A 39 5.31 11.21 -0.68
CA ILE A 39 4.64 10.40 0.34
C ILE A 39 4.21 11.26 1.52
N LEU A 40 5.07 12.16 2.00
CA LEU A 40 4.78 13.06 3.11
C LEU A 40 3.68 14.06 2.75
N SER A 41 3.74 14.67 1.56
CA SER A 41 2.73 15.63 1.11
C SER A 41 1.36 14.97 0.92
N PHE A 42 1.34 13.75 0.36
CA PHE A 42 0.13 12.96 0.24
C PHE A 42 -0.45 12.57 1.60
N ALA A 43 0.36 12.02 2.52
CA ALA A 43 -0.10 11.60 3.83
C ALA A 43 -0.60 12.78 4.69
N GLY A 44 0.12 13.91 4.64
CA GLY A 44 -0.29 15.15 5.32
C GLY A 44 -1.58 15.71 4.73
N GLY A 45 -1.69 15.78 3.40
CA GLY A 45 -2.90 16.22 2.71
C GLY A 45 -4.10 15.34 3.00
N LEU A 46 -3.93 14.01 2.97
CA LEU A 46 -4.97 13.05 3.32
C LEU A 46 -5.42 13.22 4.77
N THR A 47 -4.49 13.44 5.70
CA THR A 47 -4.82 13.67 7.12
C THR A 47 -5.65 14.95 7.31
N LEU A 48 -5.30 16.03 6.61
CA LEU A 48 -6.08 17.27 6.62
C LEU A 48 -7.46 17.09 5.99
N LEU A 49 -7.57 16.34 4.89
CA LEU A 49 -8.87 16.01 4.29
C LEU A 49 -9.75 15.20 5.25
N LEU A 50 -9.19 14.20 5.93
CA LEU A 50 -9.91 13.42 6.93
C LEU A 50 -10.39 14.29 8.10
N ASP A 51 -9.58 15.26 8.52
CA ASP A 51 -9.94 16.22 9.55
C ASP A 51 -11.07 17.18 9.10
N ILE A 52 -11.03 17.66 7.86
CA ILE A 52 -12.09 18.49 7.26
C ILE A 52 -13.41 17.72 7.16
N ILE A 53 -13.36 16.44 6.75
CA ILE A 53 -14.53 15.55 6.76
C ILE A 53 -15.05 15.41 8.20
N GLY A 54 -14.14 15.29 9.16
CA GLY A 54 -14.44 15.19 10.58
C GLY A 54 -14.83 13.79 11.02
N ALA A 55 -14.48 13.45 12.26
CA ALA A 55 -14.73 12.13 12.85
C ALA A 55 -16.22 11.74 12.81
N GLU A 56 -17.12 12.72 12.98
CA GLU A 56 -18.56 12.49 13.02
C GLU A 56 -19.12 12.00 11.68
N ARG A 57 -18.65 12.56 10.55
CA ARG A 57 -19.09 12.10 9.22
C ARG A 57 -18.54 10.72 8.91
N LEU A 58 -17.29 10.43 9.28
CA LEU A 58 -16.68 9.12 9.12
C LEU A 58 -17.44 8.04 9.93
N ARG A 59 -17.85 8.37 11.18
CA ARG A 59 -18.67 7.48 12.03
C ARG A 59 -20.03 7.18 11.42
N ARG A 60 -20.66 8.13 10.72
CA ARG A 60 -21.94 7.92 10.01
C ARG A 60 -21.77 7.08 8.74
N LEU A 61 -20.61 7.16 8.09
CA LEU A 61 -20.30 6.39 6.89
C LEU A 61 -20.03 4.90 7.22
N ALA A 62 -19.41 4.61 8.37
CA ALA A 62 -19.05 3.27 8.80
C ALA A 62 -20.23 2.25 8.76
N PRO A 63 -21.42 2.53 9.34
CA PRO A 63 -22.54 1.59 9.26
C PRO A 63 -23.12 1.46 7.85
N ALA A 64 -23.01 2.48 7.00
CA ALA A 64 -23.44 2.40 5.59
C ALA A 64 -22.53 1.47 4.78
N ILE A 65 -21.22 1.56 4.99
CA ILE A 65 -20.23 0.64 4.38
C ILE A 65 -20.45 -0.78 4.89
N ARG A 66 -20.67 -0.95 6.20
CA ARG A 66 -20.92 -2.27 6.82
C ARG A 66 -22.19 -2.94 6.31
N LYS A 67 -23.22 -2.15 5.95
CA LYS A 67 -24.46 -2.65 5.33
C LYS A 67 -24.33 -2.83 3.82
N GLY A 68 -23.36 -2.19 3.18
CA GLY A 68 -23.08 -2.25 1.75
C GLY A 68 -22.42 -3.56 1.33
N GLY A 69 -23.11 -4.70 1.50
CA GLY A 69 -22.70 -5.99 0.95
C GLY A 69 -22.46 -5.99 -0.56
N CYS A 70 -22.88 -4.93 -1.27
CA CYS A 70 -22.62 -4.71 -2.69
C CYS A 70 -21.13 -4.60 -3.04
N LEU A 71 -20.31 -4.01 -2.16
CA LEU A 71 -18.85 -3.93 -2.36
C LEU A 71 -18.22 -5.32 -2.22
N LEU A 72 -18.78 -6.17 -1.35
CA LEU A 72 -18.39 -7.57 -1.22
C LEU A 72 -18.75 -8.38 -2.48
N VAL A 73 -19.92 -8.14 -3.09
CA VAL A 73 -20.35 -8.82 -4.33
C VAL A 73 -19.50 -8.39 -5.53
N LEU A 74 -19.28 -7.08 -5.74
CA LEU A 74 -18.42 -6.57 -6.81
C LEU A 74 -16.97 -7.05 -6.64
N ALA A 75 -16.49 -7.13 -5.39
CA ALA A 75 -15.19 -7.66 -5.08
C ALA A 75 -15.11 -9.18 -5.33
N CYS A 76 -16.12 -9.98 -4.94
CA CYS A 76 -16.20 -11.41 -5.26
C CYS A 76 -16.19 -11.68 -6.78
N TYR A 77 -16.90 -10.88 -7.57
CA TYR A 77 -16.84 -10.96 -9.03
C TYR A 77 -15.45 -10.57 -9.57
N GLY A 78 -14.82 -9.54 -8.99
CA GLY A 78 -13.44 -9.15 -9.30
C GLY A 78 -12.43 -10.26 -9.01
N SER A 79 -12.48 -10.93 -7.85
CA SER A 79 -11.56 -12.04 -7.57
C SER A 79 -11.72 -13.19 -8.52
N ALA A 80 -12.95 -13.61 -8.81
CA ALA A 80 -13.16 -14.80 -9.62
C ALA A 80 -12.51 -14.60 -10.99
N PHE A 81 -12.52 -13.35 -11.47
CA PHE A 81 -11.88 -12.95 -12.71
C PHE A 81 -10.34 -12.87 -12.63
N PHE A 82 -9.76 -12.38 -11.52
CA PHE A 82 -8.30 -12.20 -11.41
C PHE A 82 -7.53 -13.36 -10.75
N LEU A 83 -8.13 -14.11 -9.83
CA LEU A 83 -7.51 -15.24 -9.13
C LEU A 83 -7.57 -16.53 -9.93
N ALA A 84 -8.61 -16.75 -10.75
CA ALA A 84 -8.70 -17.98 -11.54
C ALA A 84 -7.54 -18.13 -12.56
N PRO A 85 -7.13 -17.09 -13.30
CA PRO A 85 -5.95 -17.16 -14.17
C PRO A 85 -4.66 -17.42 -13.38
N ALA A 86 -4.46 -16.71 -12.27
CA ALA A 86 -3.27 -16.86 -11.44
C ALA A 86 -3.17 -18.26 -10.81
N ALA A 87 -4.29 -18.82 -10.36
CA ALA A 87 -4.34 -20.19 -9.84
C ALA A 87 -4.06 -21.23 -10.94
N ALA A 88 -4.55 -20.99 -12.17
CA ALA A 88 -4.25 -21.85 -13.31
C ALA A 88 -2.77 -21.82 -13.67
N GLU A 89 -2.15 -20.64 -13.77
CA GLU A 89 -0.71 -20.50 -14.01
C GLU A 89 0.12 -21.19 -12.93
N HIS A 90 -0.28 -21.05 -11.66
CA HIS A 90 0.42 -21.69 -10.55
C HIS A 90 0.28 -23.22 -10.59
N LEU A 91 -0.90 -23.74 -10.95
CA LEU A 91 -1.10 -25.17 -11.15
C LEU A 91 -0.22 -25.69 -12.29
N PHE A 92 -0.21 -25.02 -13.46
CA PHE A 92 0.65 -25.42 -14.58
C PHE A 92 2.13 -25.43 -14.22
N PHE A 93 2.59 -24.42 -13.47
CA PHE A 93 3.97 -24.38 -12.96
C PHE A 93 4.28 -25.56 -12.04
N LEU A 94 3.38 -25.90 -11.11
CA LEU A 94 3.56 -27.04 -10.21
C LEU A 94 3.55 -28.36 -10.98
N LEU A 95 2.70 -28.51 -12.00
CA LEU A 95 2.68 -29.70 -12.85
C LEU A 95 4.00 -29.85 -13.63
N ASP A 96 4.51 -28.79 -14.26
CA ASP A 96 5.80 -28.79 -14.96
C ASP A 96 6.97 -29.13 -14.00
N LEU A 97 6.93 -28.62 -12.76
CA LEU A 97 7.92 -28.97 -11.74
C LEU A 97 7.91 -30.48 -11.40
N VAL A 98 6.73 -31.09 -11.32
CA VAL A 98 6.58 -32.53 -11.04
C VAL A 98 7.08 -33.37 -12.22
N GLU A 99 6.82 -32.95 -13.45
CA GLU A 99 7.29 -33.65 -14.66
C GLU A 99 8.81 -33.66 -14.78
N ARG A 100 9.49 -32.61 -14.31
CA ARG A 100 10.97 -32.52 -14.31
C ARG A 100 11.66 -33.37 -13.24
N MET A 101 10.93 -33.96 -12.29
CA MET A 101 11.52 -34.81 -11.25
C MET A 101 11.79 -36.26 -11.75
N PRO A 102 12.79 -36.95 -11.17
CA PRO A 102 13.12 -38.33 -11.51
C PRO A 102 11.91 -39.27 -11.37
N ASP A 103 11.87 -40.30 -12.20
CA ASP A 103 10.67 -41.09 -12.52
C ASP A 103 10.32 -42.13 -11.44
N ILE A 104 10.07 -41.66 -10.23
CA ILE A 104 9.60 -42.46 -9.11
C ILE A 104 8.08 -42.24 -8.99
N PRO A 105 7.25 -43.23 -9.38
CA PRO A 105 5.80 -43.03 -9.56
C PRO A 105 5.09 -42.61 -8.27
N VAL A 106 5.54 -43.14 -7.12
CA VAL A 106 4.98 -42.80 -5.80
C VAL A 106 5.24 -41.33 -5.45
N ILE A 107 6.44 -40.82 -5.73
CA ILE A 107 6.80 -39.43 -5.43
C ILE A 107 5.99 -38.47 -6.31
N ARG A 108 5.88 -38.76 -7.61
CA ARG A 108 5.05 -37.96 -8.54
C ARG A 108 3.59 -37.91 -8.09
N PHE A 109 3.01 -39.04 -7.71
CA PHE A 109 1.63 -39.07 -7.21
C PHE A 109 1.43 -38.19 -5.97
N VAL A 110 2.31 -38.30 -4.98
CA VAL A 110 2.24 -37.49 -3.75
C VAL A 110 2.33 -35.99 -4.07
N LEU A 111 3.22 -35.61 -4.99
CA LEU A 111 3.39 -34.21 -5.38
C LEU A 111 2.18 -33.66 -6.15
N TYR A 112 1.57 -34.46 -7.04
CA TYR A 112 0.35 -34.06 -7.73
C TYR A 112 -0.80 -33.81 -6.75
N VAL A 113 -0.99 -34.72 -5.78
CA VAL A 113 -2.01 -34.56 -4.75
C VAL A 113 -1.74 -33.30 -3.90
N ALA A 114 -0.48 -33.08 -3.50
CA ALA A 114 -0.11 -31.88 -2.75
C ALA A 114 -0.36 -30.58 -3.54
N ALA A 115 0.07 -30.52 -4.81
CA ALA A 115 -0.13 -29.37 -5.69
C ALA A 115 -1.62 -29.07 -5.93
N PHE A 116 -2.43 -30.12 -6.11
CA PHE A 116 -3.88 -30.00 -6.24
C PHE A 116 -4.52 -29.44 -4.97
N LEU A 117 -4.15 -29.97 -3.79
CA LEU A 117 -4.67 -29.50 -2.51
C LEU A 117 -4.28 -28.04 -2.22
N VAL A 118 -3.03 -27.66 -2.47
CA VAL A 118 -2.58 -26.26 -2.32
C VAL A 118 -3.36 -25.33 -3.25
N THR A 119 -3.53 -25.73 -4.52
CA THR A 119 -4.32 -24.95 -5.49
C THR A 119 -5.78 -24.82 -5.03
N MET A 120 -6.40 -25.90 -4.53
CA MET A 120 -7.76 -25.85 -3.99
C MET A 120 -7.87 -24.92 -2.78
N VAL A 121 -6.91 -24.95 -1.87
CA VAL A 121 -6.86 -24.04 -0.72
C VAL A 121 -6.74 -22.58 -1.20
N LEU A 122 -5.86 -22.29 -2.15
CA LEU A 122 -5.69 -20.94 -2.68
C LEU A 122 -6.93 -20.45 -3.45
N VAL A 123 -7.59 -21.31 -4.21
CA VAL A 123 -8.81 -20.95 -4.95
C VAL A 123 -9.99 -20.72 -4.02
N ILE A 124 -10.11 -21.51 -2.95
CA ILE A 124 -11.22 -21.40 -2.00
C ILE A 124 -10.97 -20.27 -1.00
N PHE A 125 -9.80 -20.27 -0.35
CA PHE A 125 -9.47 -19.34 0.73
C PHE A 125 -8.77 -18.06 0.27
N GLY A 126 -8.13 -18.05 -0.90
CA GLY A 126 -7.51 -16.85 -1.46
C GLY A 126 -8.50 -15.71 -1.66
N PRO A 127 -9.68 -15.93 -2.29
CA PRO A 127 -10.75 -14.93 -2.34
C PRO A 127 -11.15 -14.47 -0.94
N LEU A 128 -11.46 -15.40 -0.03
CA LEU A 128 -11.82 -15.09 1.36
C LEU A 128 -10.78 -14.16 2.02
N PHE A 129 -9.50 -14.49 1.91
CA PHE A 129 -8.44 -13.66 2.48
C PHE A 129 -8.34 -12.29 1.80
N LEU A 130 -8.33 -12.24 0.46
CA LEU A 130 -8.24 -10.97 -0.29
C LEU A 130 -9.45 -10.06 -0.08
N PHE A 131 -10.60 -10.55 0.38
CA PHE A 131 -11.78 -9.71 0.66
C PHE A 131 -11.97 -9.38 2.11
N TYR A 132 -11.89 -10.38 2.97
CA TYR A 132 -12.10 -10.16 4.39
C TYR A 132 -10.89 -9.45 5.00
N ALA A 133 -9.65 -9.70 4.55
CA ALA A 133 -8.50 -9.03 5.13
C ALA A 133 -8.54 -7.51 4.90
N PRO A 134 -8.77 -6.95 3.69
CA PRO A 134 -8.88 -5.50 3.53
C PRO A 134 -10.07 -4.91 4.29
N GLY A 135 -11.21 -5.60 4.34
CA GLY A 135 -12.36 -5.17 5.13
C GLY A 135 -12.04 -5.10 6.63
N LEU A 136 -11.40 -6.14 7.17
CA LEU A 136 -10.96 -6.20 8.57
C LEU A 136 -9.89 -5.17 8.87
N VAL A 137 -8.91 -4.99 7.98
CA VAL A 137 -7.87 -3.96 8.08
C VAL A 137 -8.53 -2.59 8.07
N LEU A 138 -9.49 -2.33 7.18
CA LEU A 138 -10.18 -1.05 7.10
C LEU A 138 -11.04 -0.79 8.33
N MET A 139 -11.74 -1.80 8.85
CA MET A 139 -12.47 -1.70 10.12
C MET A 139 -11.53 -1.41 11.28
N TRP A 140 -10.39 -2.12 11.36
CA TRP A 140 -9.38 -1.91 12.38
C TRP A 140 -8.77 -0.51 12.30
N VAL A 141 -8.39 -0.05 11.10
CA VAL A 141 -7.87 1.30 10.84
C VAL A 141 -8.91 2.35 11.24
N GLN A 142 -10.18 2.17 10.86
CA GLN A 142 -11.26 3.08 11.25
C GLN A 142 -11.41 3.17 12.76
N GLU A 143 -11.33 2.05 13.47
CA GLU A 143 -11.38 2.02 14.93
C GLU A 143 -10.18 2.74 15.54
N GLN A 144 -8.96 2.50 15.04
CA GLN A 144 -7.77 3.21 15.52
C GLN A 144 -7.87 4.72 15.28
N VAL A 145 -8.31 5.13 14.08
CA VAL A 145 -8.53 6.56 13.76
C VAL A 145 -9.60 7.15 14.68
N ALA A 146 -10.70 6.44 14.93
CA ALA A 146 -11.75 6.90 15.84
C ALA A 146 -11.26 7.05 17.29
N ARG A 147 -10.39 6.16 17.76
CA ARG A 147 -9.73 6.24 19.08
C ARG A 147 -8.76 7.41 19.16
N LEU A 148 -7.96 7.62 18.11
CA LEU A 148 -7.03 8.74 18.03
C LEU A 148 -7.76 10.08 18.05
N LEU A 149 -8.83 10.21 17.26
CA LEU A 149 -9.64 11.42 17.17
C LEU A 149 -10.56 11.64 18.39
N ALA A 150 -10.66 10.69 19.32
CA ALA A 150 -11.50 10.84 20.51
C ALA A 150 -10.99 11.89 21.51
N HIS A 151 -9.71 12.26 21.44
CA HIS A 151 -9.10 13.25 22.32
C HIS A 151 -8.73 14.51 21.54
N GLU A 152 -9.24 15.68 21.95
CA GLU A 152 -8.97 16.96 21.28
C GLU A 152 -7.47 17.26 21.14
N ARG A 153 -6.67 16.91 22.16
CA ARG A 153 -5.21 17.07 22.12
C ARG A 153 -4.57 16.30 20.95
N ASN A 154 -5.01 15.07 20.70
CA ASN A 154 -4.46 14.25 19.63
C ASN A 154 -4.83 14.83 18.26
N VAL A 155 -6.03 15.37 18.12
CA VAL A 155 -6.47 16.06 16.88
C VAL A 155 -5.55 17.24 16.59
N THR A 156 -5.25 18.08 17.58
CA THR A 156 -4.33 19.23 17.40
C THR A 156 -2.93 18.77 16.99
N ILE A 157 -2.38 17.74 17.65
CA ILE A 157 -1.07 17.19 17.31
C ILE A 157 -1.07 16.63 15.88
N MET A 158 -2.12 15.90 15.48
CA MET A 158 -2.26 15.36 14.13
C MET A 158 -2.35 16.46 13.08
N ARG A 159 -3.08 17.56 13.34
CA ARG A 159 -3.17 18.71 12.44
C ARG A 159 -1.83 19.39 12.25
N ILE A 160 -1.09 19.63 13.34
CA ILE A 160 0.24 20.23 13.27
C ILE A 160 1.19 19.30 12.52
N GLY A 161 1.19 18.00 12.85
CA GLY A 161 2.01 17.00 12.17
C GLY A 161 1.69 16.90 10.67
N ALA A 162 0.40 16.91 10.32
CA ALA A 162 -0.05 16.89 8.93
C ALA A 162 0.41 18.13 8.17
N LEU A 163 0.28 19.32 8.76
CA LEU A 163 0.77 20.57 8.18
C LEU A 163 2.28 20.51 7.95
N VAL A 164 3.05 20.03 8.93
CA VAL A 164 4.51 19.84 8.79
C VAL A 164 4.83 18.86 7.67
N CYS A 165 4.13 17.72 7.59
CA CYS A 165 4.31 16.73 6.53
C CYS A 165 4.00 17.31 5.15
N VAL A 166 2.95 18.14 5.00
CA VAL A 166 2.65 18.82 3.73
C VAL A 166 3.78 19.77 3.36
N VAL A 167 4.21 20.64 4.27
CA VAL A 167 5.24 21.65 4.01
C VAL A 167 6.59 21.00 3.69
N VAL A 168 7.06 20.08 4.54
CA VAL A 168 8.33 19.37 4.35
C VAL A 168 8.25 18.45 3.12
N GLY A 169 7.12 17.78 2.91
CA GLY A 169 6.92 16.91 1.77
C GLY A 169 6.98 17.67 0.44
N PHE A 170 6.26 18.78 0.36
CA PHE A 170 6.31 19.67 -0.80
C PHE A 170 7.72 20.22 -1.03
N HIS A 171 8.41 20.58 0.05
CA HIS A 171 9.77 21.07 -0.01
C HIS A 171 10.76 20.04 -0.60
N PHE A 172 10.67 18.77 -0.19
CA PHE A 172 11.50 17.71 -0.75
C PHE A 172 11.14 17.35 -2.20
N ASP A 173 9.86 17.45 -2.56
CA ASP A 173 9.41 17.26 -3.93
C ASP A 173 9.97 18.35 -4.85
N LEU A 174 9.94 19.61 -4.42
CA LEU A 174 10.56 20.73 -5.14
C LEU A 174 12.06 20.54 -5.33
N LEU A 175 12.79 20.15 -4.29
CA LEU A 175 14.23 19.94 -4.40
C LEU A 175 14.62 18.84 -5.40
N ALA A 176 13.72 17.88 -5.63
CA ALA A 176 13.94 16.75 -6.52
C ALA A 176 13.38 16.96 -7.95
N SER A 177 12.68 18.07 -8.21
CA SER A 177 12.16 18.46 -9.53
C SER A 177 13.21 19.24 -10.32
#